data_AF-A0A7S0NJ28-F1
#
_entry.id   AF-A0A7S0NJ28-F1
#
_cell.length_a   1.000
_cell.length_b   1.000
_cell.length_c   1.000
_cell.angle_alpha   90.00
_cell.angle_beta   90.00
_cell.angle_gamma   90.00
#
_symmetry.space_group_name_H-M   'P 1'
#
loop_
_entity.id
_entity.type
_entity.pdbx_description
1 polymer ?
#
loop_
_entity_poly.entity_id
_entity_poly.type
_entity_poly.pdbx_seq_one_letter_code
_entity_poly.pdbx_strand_id
1 'polypeptide(L)'
;VGTMHTPLALPSAARVHLRGSPVRVPRGTRPPRPSRPRVRAEGKRPTAPSSSRPYPKACVIGGGWAGFGAAWQLLKHGFDVTLLDSSPDPGGLSAGWRTANGRAVEAGCKGFWRHYGNIDALAEELGISPFTPYTSSAFYSPKGKEVEAPVLGDLPRLPTPFGTLLYTSPYFTQLSVEDRISALPLALDLLKYDATKESYLEYDNKSARDVFLGDPTNGRLGASEALYAQFLAPILCALMFAPPEELSASAALDVLYSYVLAHQDDFDVRWCKGTIAEEIFTPWAVKMRATGGPDVVRGGRRGQTVE
;
A
#
# COMPACT_ATOMS: atom_id res chain seq x y z
N VAL A 1 -26.02 26.39 -36.48
CA VAL A 1 -26.65 25.42 -35.55
C VAL A 1 -25.68 25.22 -34.41
N GLY A 2 -25.93 25.88 -33.28
CA GLY A 2 -24.97 26.02 -32.17
C GLY A 2 -24.91 24.79 -31.28
N THR A 3 -23.69 24.42 -30.87
CA THR A 3 -23.39 23.37 -29.90
C THR A 3 -23.53 23.91 -28.48
N MET A 4 -24.52 23.40 -27.73
CA MET A 4 -24.63 23.63 -26.30
C MET A 4 -23.61 22.77 -25.56
N HIS A 5 -22.65 23.41 -24.89
CA HIS A 5 -21.87 22.80 -23.82
C HIS A 5 -22.56 23.08 -22.49
N THR A 6 -23.01 22.03 -21.82
CA THR A 6 -23.50 22.09 -20.43
C THR A 6 -22.32 21.86 -19.49
N PRO A 7 -21.95 22.80 -18.60
CA PRO A 7 -20.94 22.53 -17.58
C PRO A 7 -21.56 21.74 -16.42
N LEU A 8 -20.86 20.69 -16.01
CA LEU A 8 -21.18 19.86 -14.85
C LEU A 8 -21.07 20.72 -13.58
N ALA A 9 -22.17 20.90 -12.85
CA ALA A 9 -22.17 21.62 -11.58
C ALA A 9 -21.52 20.76 -10.49
N LEU A 10 -20.37 21.19 -9.98
CA LEU A 10 -19.73 20.62 -8.79
C LEU A 10 -20.41 21.16 -7.52
N PRO A 11 -20.77 20.31 -6.54
CA PRO A 11 -21.35 20.77 -5.28
C PRO A 11 -20.34 21.56 -4.42
N SER A 12 -20.88 22.46 -3.61
CA SER A 12 -20.19 23.44 -2.77
C SER A 12 -19.06 22.84 -1.91
N ALA A 13 -17.93 23.52 -1.89
CA ALA A 13 -16.72 23.15 -1.15
C ALA A 13 -16.97 23.05 0.37
N ALA A 14 -16.62 21.90 0.95
CA ALA A 14 -16.54 21.68 2.39
C ALA A 14 -15.44 22.55 3.03
N ARG A 15 -15.72 23.16 4.19
CA ARG A 15 -14.76 23.98 4.96
C ARG A 15 -14.22 23.20 6.15
N VAL A 16 -12.93 22.87 6.13
CA VAL A 16 -12.26 22.25 7.28
C VAL A 16 -11.89 23.33 8.33
N HIS A 17 -12.39 23.20 9.56
CA HIS A 17 -11.97 24.02 10.71
C HIS A 17 -11.12 23.18 11.67
N LEU A 18 -9.85 23.57 11.85
CA LEU A 18 -8.95 22.95 12.83
C LEU A 18 -8.92 23.79 14.11
N ARG A 19 -9.53 23.31 15.20
CA ARG A 19 -9.27 23.82 16.56
C ARG A 19 -8.37 22.83 17.31
N GLY A 20 -7.21 23.28 17.76
CA GLY A 20 -6.36 22.51 18.67
C GLY A 20 -6.96 22.52 20.07
N SER A 21 -7.26 21.36 20.63
CA SER A 21 -7.58 21.20 22.06
C SER A 21 -6.29 20.93 22.83
N PRO A 22 -5.95 21.71 23.88
CA PRO A 22 -4.81 21.39 24.73
C PRO A 22 -5.14 20.19 25.62
N VAL A 23 -4.18 19.27 25.73
CA VAL A 23 -4.19 18.15 26.68
C VAL A 23 -4.18 18.71 28.10
N ARG A 24 -5.18 18.35 28.92
CA ARG A 24 -5.29 18.76 30.33
C ARG A 24 -4.36 17.92 31.21
N VAL A 25 -3.42 18.58 31.87
CA VAL A 25 -2.66 18.03 33.01
C VAL A 25 -3.40 18.46 34.30
N PRO A 26 -3.63 17.59 35.31
CA PRO A 26 -4.28 18.00 36.55
C PRO A 26 -3.32 18.84 37.39
N ARG A 27 -3.74 20.04 37.82
CA ARG A 27 -3.06 20.81 38.88
C ARG A 27 -4.07 21.38 39.87
N GLY A 28 -3.68 21.29 41.14
CA GLY A 28 -4.46 21.63 42.32
C GLY A 28 -4.90 23.09 42.43
N THR A 29 -5.78 23.30 43.39
CA THR A 29 -6.53 24.52 43.67
C THR A 29 -5.62 25.71 44.00
N ARG A 30 -5.91 26.86 43.38
CA ARG A 30 -5.31 28.17 43.68
C ARG A 30 -6.43 29.22 43.80
N PRO A 31 -6.35 30.18 44.74
CA PRO A 31 -7.45 31.10 45.06
C PRO A 31 -7.60 32.23 44.02
N PRO A 32 -8.76 32.92 43.99
CA PRO A 32 -9.09 33.84 42.91
C PRO A 32 -8.28 35.15 42.98
N ARG A 33 -7.88 35.65 41.81
CA ARG A 33 -7.28 36.99 41.61
C ARG A 33 -8.31 37.95 40.99
N PRO A 34 -8.21 39.26 41.25
CA PRO A 34 -9.23 40.24 40.89
C PRO A 34 -9.21 40.59 39.40
N SER A 35 -10.38 40.93 38.87
CA SER A 35 -10.65 41.25 37.47
C SER A 35 -9.99 42.57 37.04
N ARG A 36 -9.28 42.54 35.90
CA ARG A 36 -8.90 43.74 35.14
C ARG A 36 -9.72 43.81 33.84
N PRO A 37 -10.11 45.01 33.39
CA PRO A 37 -10.95 45.17 32.20
C PRO A 37 -10.21 44.78 30.92
N ARG A 38 -10.90 44.04 30.04
CA ARG A 38 -10.43 43.68 28.69
C ARG A 38 -10.52 44.90 27.77
N VAL A 39 -9.39 45.40 27.29
CA VAL A 39 -9.34 46.28 26.11
C VAL A 39 -9.40 45.38 24.86
N ARG A 40 -10.43 45.59 24.04
CA ARG A 40 -10.61 44.89 22.75
C ARG A 40 -9.84 45.67 21.69
N ALA A 41 -8.66 45.20 21.32
CA ALA A 41 -7.93 45.72 20.16
C ALA A 41 -8.47 45.07 18.88
N GLU A 42 -9.21 45.83 18.08
CA GLU A 42 -9.53 45.47 16.69
C GLU A 42 -8.31 45.72 15.81
N GLY A 43 -7.41 44.72 15.73
CA GLY A 43 -6.33 44.69 14.75
C GLY A 43 -6.73 43.82 13.56
N LYS A 44 -6.93 44.43 12.38
CA LYS A 44 -6.97 43.72 11.09
C LYS A 44 -5.70 42.87 10.97
N ARG A 45 -5.85 41.55 10.86
CA ARG A 45 -4.74 40.64 10.53
C ARG A 45 -4.13 41.05 9.18
N PRO A 46 -2.79 41.08 9.04
CA PRO A 46 -2.16 41.28 7.73
C PRO A 46 -2.58 40.13 6.80
N THR A 47 -3.17 40.48 5.66
CA THR A 47 -3.45 39.52 4.60
C THR A 47 -2.13 39.16 3.92
N ALA A 48 -1.68 37.91 4.08
CA ALA A 48 -0.62 37.33 3.28
C ALA A 48 -1.01 37.37 1.79
N PRO A 49 -0.04 37.46 0.86
CA PRO A 49 -0.35 37.53 -0.56
C PRO A 49 -1.08 36.24 -0.98
N SER A 50 -2.30 36.37 -1.50
CA SER A 50 -3.02 35.23 -2.06
C SER A 50 -2.34 34.83 -3.36
N SER A 51 -1.48 33.82 -3.32
CA SER A 51 -1.16 33.03 -4.50
C SER A 51 -2.42 32.21 -4.83
N SER A 52 -3.44 32.84 -5.41
CA SER A 52 -4.65 32.14 -5.84
C SER A 52 -4.25 31.25 -7.01
N ARG A 53 -3.91 30.00 -6.72
CA ARG A 53 -3.80 28.99 -7.75
C ARG A 53 -5.12 28.97 -8.53
N PRO A 54 -5.08 28.78 -9.86
CA PRO A 54 -6.26 28.90 -10.70
C PRO A 54 -7.33 27.82 -10.43
N TYR A 55 -7.02 26.79 -9.65
CA TYR A 55 -7.86 25.61 -9.40
C TYR A 55 -8.39 25.56 -7.96
N PRO A 56 -9.51 24.84 -7.71
CA PRO A 56 -10.13 24.76 -6.40
C PRO A 56 -9.21 24.13 -5.33
N LYS A 57 -9.57 24.39 -4.07
CA LYS A 57 -8.88 23.82 -2.91
C LYS A 57 -9.23 22.35 -2.76
N ALA A 58 -8.23 21.52 -2.49
CA ALA A 58 -8.40 20.11 -2.18
C ALA A 58 -7.78 19.77 -0.82
N CYS A 59 -8.54 19.10 0.04
CA CYS A 59 -8.04 18.57 1.31
C CYS A 59 -7.96 17.05 1.22
N VAL A 60 -6.77 16.49 1.39
CA VAL A 60 -6.54 15.03 1.44
C VAL A 60 -6.32 14.62 2.89
N ILE A 61 -7.08 13.65 3.38
CA ILE A 61 -7.02 13.18 4.77
C ILE A 61 -6.39 11.78 4.79
N GLY A 62 -5.28 11.64 5.51
CA GLY A 62 -4.44 10.46 5.57
C GLY A 62 -3.22 10.61 4.67
N GLY A 63 -2.02 10.53 5.25
CA GLY A 63 -0.73 10.70 4.61
C GLY A 63 0.04 9.40 4.43
N GLY A 64 -0.63 8.31 4.07
CA GLY A 64 0.01 7.11 3.53
C GLY A 64 0.27 7.21 2.02
N TRP A 65 0.67 6.10 1.40
CA TRP A 65 0.91 6.01 -0.06
C TRP A 65 -0.23 6.57 -0.90
N ALA A 66 -1.48 6.18 -0.61
CA ALA A 66 -2.66 6.66 -1.34
C ALA A 66 -2.86 8.18 -1.20
N GLY A 67 -2.66 8.71 0.01
CA GLY A 67 -2.81 10.14 0.28
C GLY A 67 -1.75 10.99 -0.39
N PHE A 68 -0.47 10.59 -0.28
CA PHE A 68 0.62 11.25 -0.99
C PHE A 68 0.43 11.17 -2.50
N GLY A 69 0.05 10.00 -3.04
CA GLY A 69 -0.24 9.83 -4.46
C GLY A 69 -1.34 10.78 -4.94
N ALA A 70 -2.49 10.80 -4.25
CA ALA A 70 -3.60 11.69 -4.58
C ALA A 70 -3.20 13.17 -4.48
N ALA A 71 -2.57 13.57 -3.38
CA ALA A 71 -2.16 14.95 -3.16
C ALA A 71 -1.10 15.40 -4.18
N TRP A 72 -0.15 14.54 -4.52
CA TRP A 72 0.88 14.82 -5.52
C TRP A 72 0.27 15.02 -6.91
N GLN A 73 -0.63 14.15 -7.33
CA GLN A 73 -1.29 14.27 -8.63
C GLN A 73 -2.17 15.53 -8.70
N LEU A 74 -2.96 15.83 -7.67
CA LEU A 74 -3.74 17.07 -7.59
C LEU A 74 -2.84 18.30 -7.66
N LEU A 75 -1.71 18.28 -6.95
CA LEU A 75 -0.76 19.39 -6.92
C LEU A 75 -0.15 19.64 -8.31
N LYS A 76 0.23 18.59 -9.03
CA LYS A 76 0.75 18.65 -10.40
C LYS A 76 -0.26 19.20 -11.40
N HIS A 77 -1.55 19.00 -11.14
CA HIS A 77 -2.64 19.57 -11.95
C HIS A 77 -3.08 20.97 -11.49
N GLY A 78 -2.30 21.62 -10.61
CA GLY A 78 -2.46 23.03 -10.26
C GLY A 78 -3.42 23.31 -9.10
N PHE A 79 -3.98 22.29 -8.45
CA PHE A 79 -4.86 22.47 -7.28
C PHE A 79 -4.11 23.10 -6.10
N ASP A 80 -4.86 23.80 -5.24
CA ASP A 80 -4.40 24.25 -3.92
C ASP A 80 -4.64 23.12 -2.90
N VAL A 81 -3.62 22.29 -2.70
CA VAL A 81 -3.73 21.03 -1.96
C VAL A 81 -3.24 21.19 -0.52
N THR A 82 -3.97 20.60 0.42
CA THR A 82 -3.48 20.36 1.78
C THR A 82 -3.67 18.89 2.14
N LEU A 83 -2.57 18.17 2.38
CA LEU A 83 -2.56 16.81 2.93
C LEU A 83 -2.45 16.89 4.46
N LEU A 84 -3.40 16.27 5.16
CA LEU A 84 -3.46 16.18 6.61
C LEU A 84 -3.23 14.74 7.07
N ASP A 85 -2.34 14.53 8.04
CA ASP A 85 -2.15 13.23 8.69
C ASP A 85 -2.27 13.37 10.22
N SER A 86 -2.81 12.36 10.89
CA SER A 86 -2.92 12.34 12.35
C SER A 86 -1.56 12.17 13.05
N SER A 87 -0.64 11.44 12.43
CA SER A 87 0.75 11.29 12.85
C SER A 87 1.53 12.59 12.64
N PRO A 88 2.45 12.96 13.56
CA PRO A 88 3.40 14.06 13.32
C PRO A 88 4.21 13.89 12.05
N ASP A 89 4.56 12.64 11.72
CA ASP A 89 5.33 12.25 10.54
C ASP A 89 4.43 11.41 9.62
N PRO A 90 3.91 11.99 8.52
CA PRO A 90 3.11 11.29 7.54
C PRO A 90 3.87 10.13 6.87
N GLY A 91 3.17 9.03 6.62
CA GLY A 91 3.71 7.81 5.99
C GLY A 91 2.78 6.60 6.13
N GLY A 92 1.75 6.70 6.98
CA GLY A 92 0.78 5.63 7.22
C GLY A 92 1.45 4.35 7.71
N LEU A 93 1.07 3.20 7.12
CA LEU A 93 1.66 1.89 7.44
C LEU A 93 3.15 1.78 7.04
N SER A 94 3.66 2.73 6.26
CA SER A 94 5.07 2.84 5.89
C SER A 94 5.85 3.86 6.72
N ALA A 95 5.26 4.34 7.82
CA ALA A 95 6.01 5.09 8.81
C ALA A 95 7.14 4.23 9.41
N GLY A 96 8.24 4.89 9.74
CA GLY A 96 9.43 4.30 10.34
C GLY A 96 10.13 5.31 11.23
N TRP A 97 10.96 4.81 12.14
CA TRP A 97 11.76 5.63 13.05
C TRP A 97 13.11 4.97 13.30
N ARG A 98 14.02 5.70 13.94
CA ARG A 98 15.27 5.14 14.44
C ARG A 98 15.22 5.00 15.96
N THR A 99 15.75 3.88 16.45
CA THR A 99 15.99 3.72 17.90
C THR A 99 17.07 4.69 18.37
N ALA A 100 17.23 4.84 19.69
CA ALA A 100 18.29 5.67 20.28
C ALA A 100 19.70 5.29 19.79
N ASN A 101 19.89 4.04 19.37
CA ASN A 101 21.16 3.50 18.90
C ASN A 101 21.28 3.55 17.36
N GLY A 102 20.36 4.24 16.67
CA GLY A 102 20.38 4.44 15.22
C GLY A 102 19.78 3.31 14.37
N ARG A 103 19.24 2.23 14.97
CA ARG A 103 18.62 1.13 14.22
C ARG A 103 17.30 1.57 13.60
N ALA A 104 17.13 1.34 12.31
CA ALA A 104 15.88 1.56 11.60
C ALA A 104 14.79 0.58 12.10
N VAL A 105 13.58 1.09 12.28
CA VAL A 105 12.40 0.33 12.65
C VAL A 105 11.23 0.77 11.76
N GLU A 106 10.49 -0.20 11.26
CA GLU A 106 9.25 0.02 10.51
C GLU A 106 8.15 -0.85 11.08
N ALA A 107 6.89 -0.44 10.89
CA ALA A 107 5.73 -1.21 11.36
C ALA A 107 5.57 -2.59 10.68
N GLY A 108 6.27 -2.82 9.57
CA GLY A 108 6.23 -4.07 8.82
C GLY A 108 7.28 -4.07 7.72
N CYS A 109 7.66 -5.24 7.25
CA CYS A 109 8.58 -5.40 6.12
C CYS A 109 7.78 -5.22 4.81
N LYS A 110 8.24 -4.34 3.90
CA LYS A 110 7.59 -4.14 2.60
C LYS A 110 8.57 -4.38 1.47
N GLY A 111 8.24 -5.36 0.64
CA GLY A 111 8.92 -5.60 -0.62
C GLY A 111 8.45 -4.63 -1.70
N PHE A 112 9.26 -4.50 -2.75
CA PHE A 112 8.91 -3.81 -3.98
C PHE A 112 9.15 -4.77 -5.14
N TRP A 113 8.15 -4.95 -6.00
CA TRP A 113 8.18 -5.92 -7.10
C TRP A 113 8.30 -5.23 -8.45
N ARG A 114 8.66 -5.98 -9.49
CA ARG A 114 8.92 -5.44 -10.84
C ARG A 114 7.71 -4.77 -11.48
N HIS A 115 6.50 -5.27 -11.26
CA HIS A 115 5.28 -4.66 -11.79
C HIS A 115 4.86 -3.37 -11.06
N TYR A 116 5.58 -2.91 -10.04
CA TYR A 116 5.28 -1.65 -9.34
C TYR A 116 5.76 -0.42 -10.13
N GLY A 117 5.42 -0.33 -11.42
CA GLY A 117 5.86 0.74 -12.32
C GLY A 117 5.49 2.15 -11.85
N ASN A 118 4.40 2.30 -11.10
CA ASN A 118 4.02 3.58 -10.47
C ASN A 118 5.03 4.03 -9.40
N ILE A 119 5.62 3.08 -8.67
CA ILE A 119 6.62 3.36 -7.64
C ILE A 119 7.97 3.70 -8.30
N ASP A 120 8.33 3.00 -9.37
CA ASP A 120 9.53 3.31 -10.17
C ASP A 120 9.45 4.71 -10.79
N ALA A 121 8.33 5.04 -11.44
CA ALA A 121 8.10 6.36 -12.02
C ALA A 121 8.14 7.47 -10.95
N LEU A 122 7.62 7.20 -9.74
CA LEU A 122 7.72 8.13 -8.62
C LEU A 122 9.17 8.33 -8.19
N ALA A 123 9.94 7.24 -8.04
CA ALA A 123 11.34 7.32 -7.63
C ALA A 123 12.18 8.13 -8.65
N GLU A 124 11.95 7.91 -9.95
CA GLU A 124 12.55 8.69 -11.03
C GLU A 124 12.14 10.17 -10.96
N GLU A 125 10.85 10.47 -10.81
CA GLU A 125 10.34 11.84 -10.71
C GLU A 125 10.91 12.61 -9.50
N LEU A 126 11.11 11.91 -8.39
CA LEU A 126 11.73 12.46 -7.18
C LEU A 126 13.26 12.54 -7.28
N GLY A 127 13.88 11.88 -8.27
CA GLY A 127 15.33 11.81 -8.42
C GLY A 127 16.01 11.00 -7.32
N ILE A 128 15.36 9.94 -6.83
CA ILE A 128 15.85 9.08 -5.75
C ILE A 128 16.16 7.66 -6.26
N SER A 129 17.03 6.95 -5.55
CA SER A 129 17.35 5.54 -5.85
C SER A 129 17.29 4.69 -4.58
N PRO A 130 16.07 4.53 -4.01
CA PRO A 130 15.89 4.02 -2.65
C PRO A 130 16.07 2.49 -2.56
N PHE A 131 16.03 1.79 -3.70
CA PHE A 131 15.94 0.33 -3.71
C PHE A 131 17.30 -0.38 -3.81
N THR A 132 17.40 -1.54 -3.17
CA THR A 132 18.45 -2.54 -3.37
C THR A 132 18.30 -3.21 -4.75
N PRO A 133 19.30 -4.01 -5.20
CA PRO A 133 19.05 -5.02 -6.23
C PRO A 133 17.92 -5.97 -5.85
N TYR A 134 17.35 -6.64 -6.85
CA TYR A 134 16.40 -7.75 -6.63
C TYR A 134 17.10 -8.93 -5.96
N THR A 135 16.35 -9.65 -5.13
CA THR A 135 16.86 -10.73 -4.28
C THR A 135 16.11 -12.04 -4.54
N SER A 136 16.78 -13.17 -4.31
CA SER A 136 16.08 -14.46 -4.23
C SER A 136 15.11 -14.48 -3.05
N SER A 137 14.07 -15.29 -3.18
CA SER A 137 13.02 -15.46 -2.16
C SER A 137 12.93 -16.92 -1.77
N ALA A 138 13.10 -17.22 -0.49
CA ALA A 138 13.05 -18.58 0.02
C ALA A 138 11.89 -18.75 1.01
N PHE A 139 11.21 -19.88 0.90
CA PHE A 139 10.16 -20.31 1.82
C PHE A 139 10.72 -21.34 2.80
N TYR A 140 10.36 -21.17 4.07
CA TYR A 140 10.77 -22.05 5.14
C TYR A 140 9.55 -22.57 5.88
N SER A 141 9.56 -23.86 6.17
CA SER A 141 8.65 -24.51 7.11
C SER A 141 9.42 -24.90 8.39
N PRO A 142 8.75 -25.42 9.43
CA PRO A 142 9.43 -26.01 10.58
C PRO A 142 10.42 -27.14 10.23
N LYS A 143 10.33 -27.73 9.03
CA LYS A 143 11.25 -28.77 8.53
C LYS A 143 12.50 -28.19 7.85
N GLY A 144 12.56 -26.88 7.64
CA GLY A 144 13.66 -26.19 6.97
C GLY A 144 13.22 -25.48 5.69
N LYS A 145 14.18 -25.22 4.79
CA LYS A 145 13.90 -24.60 3.49
C LYS A 145 13.02 -25.55 2.67
N GLU A 146 11.96 -25.02 2.07
CA GLU A 146 11.00 -25.73 1.21
C GLU A 146 11.34 -25.52 -0.27
N VAL A 147 11.60 -24.27 -0.62
CA VAL A 147 11.95 -23.83 -1.97
C VAL A 147 12.65 -22.48 -1.91
N GLU A 148 13.51 -22.21 -2.89
CA GLU A 148 14.09 -20.90 -3.14
C GLU A 148 13.87 -20.52 -4.61
N ALA A 149 13.18 -19.42 -4.84
CA ALA A 149 13.06 -18.83 -6.17
C ALA A 149 14.33 -18.01 -6.45
N PRO A 150 15.07 -18.27 -7.55
CA PRO A 150 16.15 -17.39 -7.99
C PRO A 150 15.57 -16.03 -8.41
N VAL A 151 16.45 -15.06 -8.70
CA VAL A 151 16.01 -13.81 -9.34
C VAL A 151 15.61 -14.14 -10.79
N LEU A 152 14.31 -14.24 -11.03
CA LEU A 152 13.72 -14.77 -12.26
C LEU A 152 13.90 -13.81 -13.44
N GLY A 153 14.00 -12.50 -13.16
CA GLY A 153 14.27 -11.48 -14.18
C GLY A 153 15.70 -11.49 -14.73
N ASP A 154 16.63 -12.19 -14.08
CA ASP A 154 18.00 -12.36 -14.57
C ASP A 154 18.14 -13.59 -15.50
N LEU A 155 17.06 -14.36 -15.68
CA LEU A 155 17.02 -15.58 -16.47
C LEU A 155 16.34 -15.36 -17.84
N PRO A 156 16.62 -16.21 -18.85
CA PRO A 156 15.96 -16.11 -20.15
C PRO A 156 14.44 -16.17 -20.01
N ARG A 157 13.74 -15.20 -20.61
CA ARG A 157 12.29 -15.09 -20.52
C ARG A 157 11.59 -16.23 -21.26
N LEU A 158 10.73 -16.94 -20.56
CA LEU A 158 9.81 -17.94 -21.10
C LEU A 158 8.36 -17.46 -20.94
N PRO A 159 7.40 -18.03 -21.69
CA PRO A 159 5.98 -17.72 -21.48
C PRO A 159 5.55 -18.08 -20.05
N THR A 160 4.78 -17.22 -19.41
CA THR A 160 4.25 -17.51 -18.06
C THR A 160 3.20 -18.62 -18.13
N PRO A 161 3.16 -19.59 -17.20
CA PRO A 161 4.03 -19.75 -16.02
C PRO A 161 5.26 -20.66 -16.21
N PHE A 162 5.59 -21.06 -17.43
CA PHE A 162 6.64 -22.06 -17.67
C PHE A 162 8.01 -21.63 -17.15
N GLY A 163 8.37 -20.34 -17.29
CA GLY A 163 9.63 -19.81 -16.76
C GLY A 163 9.75 -19.97 -15.25
N THR A 164 8.77 -19.46 -14.51
CA THR A 164 8.69 -19.54 -13.05
C THR A 164 8.75 -21.00 -12.58
N LEU A 165 7.97 -21.89 -13.20
CA LEU A 165 7.92 -23.31 -12.83
C LEU A 165 9.24 -24.02 -13.15
N LEU A 166 9.79 -23.84 -14.35
CA LEU A 166 11.02 -24.52 -14.78
C LEU A 166 12.22 -24.09 -13.95
N TYR A 167 12.40 -22.78 -13.74
CA TYR A 167 13.57 -22.26 -13.05
C TYR A 167 13.50 -22.45 -11.53
N THR A 168 12.31 -22.52 -10.95
CA THR A 168 12.13 -22.78 -9.50
C THR A 168 12.16 -24.28 -9.18
N SER A 169 11.77 -25.15 -10.12
CA SER A 169 11.66 -26.61 -9.90
C SER A 169 12.88 -27.28 -9.27
N PRO A 170 14.14 -26.97 -9.67
CA PRO A 170 15.35 -27.57 -9.08
C PRO A 170 15.61 -27.18 -7.62
N TYR A 171 14.99 -26.11 -7.13
CA TYR A 171 15.24 -25.56 -5.79
C TYR A 171 14.25 -26.04 -4.74
N PHE A 172 13.27 -26.88 -5.10
CA PHE A 172 12.41 -27.56 -4.13
C PHE A 172 13.20 -28.65 -3.41
N THR A 173 13.12 -28.64 -2.08
CA THR A 173 13.90 -29.53 -1.21
C THR A 173 13.05 -30.57 -0.49
N GLN A 174 11.79 -30.27 -0.21
CA GLN A 174 10.93 -31.11 0.64
C GLN A 174 9.69 -31.64 -0.11
N LEU A 175 9.05 -30.81 -0.95
CA LEU A 175 7.87 -31.21 -1.71
C LEU A 175 8.22 -32.18 -2.85
N SER A 176 7.49 -33.29 -2.91
CA SER A 176 7.64 -34.28 -3.97
C SER A 176 7.21 -33.71 -5.34
N VAL A 177 7.58 -34.38 -6.43
CA VAL A 177 7.07 -34.01 -7.76
C VAL A 177 5.55 -34.18 -7.83
N GLU A 178 5.01 -35.23 -7.21
CA GLU A 178 3.57 -35.51 -7.17
C GLU A 178 2.80 -34.39 -6.46
N ASP A 179 3.28 -33.95 -5.30
CA ASP A 179 2.69 -32.82 -4.57
C ASP A 179 2.71 -31.54 -5.41
N ARG A 180 3.78 -31.29 -6.16
CA ARG A 180 3.84 -30.11 -7.04
C ARG A 180 2.87 -30.22 -8.21
N ILE A 181 2.73 -31.40 -8.81
CA ILE A 181 1.76 -31.65 -9.88
C ILE A 181 0.31 -31.48 -9.37
N SER A 182 0.06 -31.75 -8.09
CA SER A 182 -1.27 -31.53 -7.49
C SER A 182 -1.73 -30.07 -7.53
N ALA A 183 -0.86 -29.10 -7.84
CA ALA A 183 -1.23 -27.70 -8.08
C ALA A 183 -2.06 -27.49 -9.36
N LEU A 184 -2.12 -28.46 -10.28
CA LEU A 184 -2.78 -28.31 -11.59
C LEU A 184 -4.25 -27.84 -11.50
N PRO A 185 -5.11 -28.35 -10.61
CA PRO A 185 -6.47 -27.85 -10.47
C PRO A 185 -6.51 -26.36 -10.10
N LEU A 186 -5.61 -25.92 -9.22
CA LEU A 186 -5.50 -24.50 -8.86
C LEU A 186 -5.01 -23.65 -10.03
N ALA A 187 -4.09 -24.16 -10.85
CA ALA A 187 -3.67 -23.46 -12.08
C ALA A 187 -4.85 -23.29 -13.06
N LEU A 188 -5.76 -24.28 -13.14
CA LEU A 188 -6.98 -24.16 -13.94
C LEU A 188 -7.95 -23.14 -13.35
N ASP A 189 -8.10 -23.08 -12.02
CA ASP A 189 -8.90 -22.05 -11.36
C ASP A 189 -8.36 -20.65 -11.66
N LEU A 190 -7.04 -20.46 -11.59
CA LEU A 190 -6.39 -19.19 -11.96
C LEU A 190 -6.58 -18.82 -13.43
N LEU A 191 -6.63 -19.79 -14.34
CA LEU A 191 -6.92 -19.53 -15.77
C LEU A 191 -8.40 -19.20 -16.03
N LYS A 192 -9.32 -19.76 -15.24
CA LYS A 192 -10.75 -19.45 -15.31
C LYS A 192 -11.08 -18.11 -14.67
N TYR A 193 -10.31 -17.72 -13.67
CA TYR A 193 -10.43 -16.44 -13.02
C TYR A 193 -9.90 -15.33 -13.94
N ASP A 194 -10.80 -14.77 -14.72
CA ASP A 194 -10.53 -13.72 -15.70
C ASP A 194 -10.76 -12.29 -15.15
N ALA A 195 -10.93 -12.17 -13.84
CA ALA A 195 -11.26 -10.92 -13.14
C ALA A 195 -12.51 -10.18 -13.69
N THR A 196 -13.42 -10.90 -14.35
CA THR A 196 -14.77 -10.38 -14.63
C THR A 196 -15.56 -10.26 -13.33
N LYS A 197 -16.62 -9.43 -13.34
CA LYS A 197 -17.48 -9.27 -12.16
C LYS A 197 -18.11 -10.61 -11.75
N GLU A 198 -18.48 -11.42 -12.74
CA GLU A 198 -19.10 -12.71 -12.57
C GLU A 198 -18.13 -13.70 -11.92
N SER A 199 -16.90 -13.85 -12.46
CA SER A 199 -15.89 -14.74 -11.88
C SER A 199 -15.43 -14.25 -10.50
N TYR A 200 -15.27 -12.94 -10.31
CA TYR A 200 -14.96 -12.34 -9.01
C TYR A 200 -15.99 -12.76 -7.96
N LEU A 201 -17.28 -12.51 -8.22
CA LEU A 201 -18.35 -12.82 -7.24
C LEU A 201 -18.49 -14.33 -6.98
N GLU A 202 -18.18 -15.18 -7.97
CA GLU A 202 -18.21 -16.63 -7.78
C GLU A 202 -17.15 -17.09 -6.77
N TYR A 203 -15.92 -16.60 -6.90
CA TYR A 203 -14.81 -16.95 -6.00
C TYR A 203 -14.85 -16.18 -4.68
N ASP A 204 -15.40 -14.96 -4.66
CA ASP A 204 -15.46 -14.10 -3.46
C ASP A 204 -16.33 -14.71 -2.35
N ASN A 205 -17.33 -15.51 -2.71
CA ASN A 205 -18.20 -16.20 -1.77
C ASN A 205 -17.59 -17.51 -1.21
N LYS A 206 -16.36 -17.86 -1.57
CA LYS A 206 -15.66 -19.09 -1.15
C LYS A 206 -14.42 -18.73 -0.35
N SER A 207 -14.02 -19.57 0.60
CA SER A 207 -12.73 -19.42 1.26
C SER A 207 -11.58 -19.85 0.34
N ALA A 208 -10.40 -19.23 0.48
CA ALA A 208 -9.21 -19.64 -0.27
C ALA A 208 -8.83 -21.10 0.05
N ARG A 209 -8.98 -21.52 1.31
CA ARG A 209 -8.80 -22.92 1.73
C ARG A 209 -9.65 -23.87 0.90
N ASP A 210 -10.95 -23.64 0.80
CA ASP A 210 -11.86 -24.55 0.11
C ASP A 210 -11.56 -24.57 -1.39
N VAL A 211 -11.17 -23.43 -1.97
CA VAL A 211 -10.75 -23.37 -3.37
C VAL A 211 -9.44 -24.14 -3.60
N PHE A 212 -8.49 -24.07 -2.67
CA PHE A 212 -7.16 -24.65 -2.88
C PHE A 212 -7.13 -26.16 -2.60
N LEU A 213 -7.84 -26.64 -1.59
CA LEU A 213 -7.90 -28.07 -1.24
C LEU A 213 -8.91 -28.87 -2.08
N GLY A 214 -9.76 -28.21 -2.86
CA GLY A 214 -10.82 -28.89 -3.60
C GLY A 214 -12.10 -29.00 -2.79
N ASP A 215 -13.12 -29.61 -3.40
CA ASP A 215 -14.35 -29.97 -2.71
C ASP A 215 -14.68 -31.45 -3.03
N PRO A 216 -14.46 -32.37 -2.08
CA PRO A 216 -14.73 -33.79 -2.31
C PRO A 216 -16.22 -34.09 -2.50
N THR A 217 -17.13 -33.20 -2.07
CA THR A 217 -18.59 -33.42 -2.20
C THR A 217 -19.10 -33.26 -3.62
N ASN A 218 -18.38 -32.48 -4.45
CA ASN A 218 -18.69 -32.28 -5.87
C ASN A 218 -17.62 -32.84 -6.82
N GLY A 219 -16.63 -33.57 -6.28
CA GLY A 219 -15.57 -34.21 -7.05
C GLY A 219 -14.48 -33.25 -7.56
N ARG A 220 -14.43 -32.00 -7.09
CA ARG A 220 -13.40 -31.05 -7.47
C ARG A 220 -12.10 -31.37 -6.74
N LEU A 221 -11.09 -31.78 -7.51
CA LEU A 221 -9.73 -31.97 -7.01
C LEU A 221 -9.09 -30.63 -6.65
N GLY A 222 -8.22 -30.64 -5.64
CA GLY A 222 -7.36 -29.51 -5.28
C GLY A 222 -5.91 -29.94 -5.09
N ALA A 223 -5.13 -29.03 -4.53
CA ALA A 223 -3.77 -29.29 -4.10
C ALA A 223 -3.73 -30.39 -3.03
N SER A 224 -2.63 -31.15 -3.01
CA SER A 224 -2.37 -32.08 -1.92
C SER A 224 -2.26 -31.34 -0.59
N GLU A 225 -2.63 -32.01 0.50
CA GLU A 225 -2.48 -31.47 1.85
C GLU A 225 -1.04 -31.03 2.14
N ALA A 226 -0.05 -31.75 1.59
CA ALA A 226 1.35 -31.40 1.74
C ALA A 226 1.69 -30.09 1.02
N LEU A 227 1.28 -29.93 -0.24
CA LEU A 227 1.50 -28.68 -0.98
C LEU A 227 0.76 -27.51 -0.32
N TYR A 228 -0.48 -27.73 0.10
CA TYR A 228 -1.28 -26.72 0.78
C TYR A 228 -0.61 -26.25 2.07
N ALA A 229 -0.27 -27.17 2.97
CA ALA A 229 0.26 -26.84 4.28
C ALA A 229 1.69 -26.28 4.24
N GLN A 230 2.54 -26.77 3.32
CA GLN A 230 3.96 -26.40 3.29
C GLN A 230 4.24 -25.18 2.42
N PHE A 231 3.37 -24.86 1.45
CA PHE A 231 3.60 -23.79 0.50
C PHE A 231 2.43 -22.80 0.37
N LEU A 232 1.24 -23.27 0.00
CA LEU A 232 0.12 -22.37 -0.36
C LEU A 232 -0.48 -21.60 0.83
N ALA A 233 -0.67 -22.24 1.98
CA ALA A 233 -1.18 -21.56 3.17
C ALA A 233 -0.15 -20.55 3.73
N PRO A 234 1.14 -20.91 3.90
CA PRO A 234 2.16 -19.96 4.35
C PRO A 234 2.34 -18.74 3.44
N ILE A 235 2.31 -18.91 2.11
CA ILE A 235 2.45 -17.77 1.18
C ILE A 235 1.26 -16.82 1.29
N LEU A 236 0.03 -17.32 1.41
CA LEU A 236 -1.15 -16.48 1.63
C LEU A 236 -1.07 -15.74 2.96
N CYS A 237 -0.68 -16.41 4.04
CA CYS A 237 -0.46 -15.75 5.33
C CYS A 237 0.59 -14.64 5.24
N ALA A 238 1.67 -14.85 4.49
CA ALA A 238 2.74 -13.86 4.32
C ALA A 238 2.30 -12.65 3.49
N LEU A 239 1.50 -12.87 2.44
CA LEU A 239 1.08 -11.81 1.51
C LEU A 239 -0.17 -11.06 1.97
N MET A 240 -1.05 -11.73 2.72
CA MET A 240 -2.38 -11.21 3.07
C MET A 240 -2.63 -11.10 4.58
N PHE A 241 -1.71 -11.59 5.42
CA PHE A 241 -1.77 -11.48 6.89
C PHE A 241 -3.00 -12.11 7.56
N ALA A 242 -3.61 -13.11 6.92
CA ALA A 242 -4.74 -13.87 7.46
C ALA A 242 -4.69 -15.34 7.00
N PRO A 243 -5.27 -16.27 7.79
CA PRO A 243 -5.29 -17.68 7.42
C PRO A 243 -6.23 -17.93 6.23
N PRO A 244 -5.96 -18.92 5.34
CA PRO A 244 -6.72 -19.08 4.09
C PRO A 244 -8.22 -19.37 4.26
N GLU A 245 -8.65 -19.92 5.40
CA GLU A 245 -10.06 -20.11 5.74
C GLU A 245 -10.83 -18.79 5.98
N GLU A 246 -10.12 -17.71 6.33
CA GLU A 246 -10.70 -16.37 6.52
C GLU A 246 -10.54 -15.48 5.26
N LEU A 247 -9.82 -15.97 4.25
CA LEU A 247 -9.57 -15.23 3.02
C LEU A 247 -10.61 -15.54 1.96
N SER A 248 -11.12 -14.49 1.32
CA SER A 248 -11.85 -14.61 0.05
C SER A 248 -10.95 -15.27 -0.99
N ALA A 249 -11.48 -16.26 -1.72
CA ALA A 249 -10.71 -16.95 -2.75
C ALA A 249 -10.40 -16.05 -3.94
N SER A 250 -11.25 -15.06 -4.29
CA SER A 250 -10.95 -14.11 -5.36
C SER A 250 -9.70 -13.29 -5.02
N ALA A 251 -9.62 -12.78 -3.79
CA ALA A 251 -8.45 -12.04 -3.32
C ALA A 251 -7.18 -12.91 -3.31
N ALA A 252 -7.27 -14.17 -2.89
CA ALA A 252 -6.14 -15.09 -2.92
C ALA A 252 -5.68 -15.42 -4.35
N LEU A 253 -6.63 -15.61 -5.29
CA LEU A 253 -6.34 -15.84 -6.70
C LEU A 253 -5.72 -14.60 -7.36
N ASP A 254 -6.20 -13.39 -7.06
CA ASP A 254 -5.60 -12.13 -7.54
C ASP A 254 -4.13 -12.00 -7.12
N VAL A 255 -3.84 -12.33 -5.85
CA VAL A 255 -2.48 -12.30 -5.30
C VAL A 255 -1.60 -13.34 -6.02
N LEU A 256 -2.04 -14.59 -6.13
CA LEU A 256 -1.27 -15.62 -6.84
C LEU A 256 -1.08 -15.28 -8.32
N TYR A 257 -2.11 -14.74 -8.98
CA TYR A 257 -2.02 -14.32 -10.37
C TYR A 257 -0.95 -13.24 -10.54
N SER A 258 -1.02 -12.18 -9.72
CA SER A 258 -0.14 -11.02 -9.81
C SER A 258 1.33 -11.37 -9.54
N TYR A 259 1.59 -12.31 -8.62
CA TYR A 259 2.96 -12.66 -8.20
C TYR A 259 3.54 -13.88 -8.90
N VAL A 260 2.71 -14.78 -9.46
CA VAL A 260 3.17 -16.07 -10.02
C VAL A 260 2.87 -16.23 -11.50
N LEU A 261 1.73 -15.70 -11.99
CA LEU A 261 1.23 -16.01 -13.33
C LEU A 261 1.25 -14.85 -14.34
N ALA A 262 1.27 -13.59 -13.89
CA ALA A 262 1.24 -12.46 -14.81
C ALA A 262 2.55 -12.42 -15.63
N HIS A 263 3.71 -12.35 -14.97
CA HIS A 263 5.02 -12.37 -15.63
C HIS A 263 6.03 -13.22 -14.85
N GLN A 264 7.00 -13.78 -15.58
CA GLN A 264 8.07 -14.62 -15.01
C GLN A 264 8.78 -13.96 -13.82
N ASP A 265 9.00 -12.66 -13.89
CA ASP A 265 9.83 -11.90 -12.96
C ASP A 265 9.01 -11.12 -11.91
N ASP A 266 7.69 -11.32 -11.86
CA ASP A 266 6.80 -10.63 -10.92
C ASP A 266 7.01 -11.05 -9.47
N PHE A 267 7.64 -12.20 -9.23
CA PHE A 267 8.01 -12.65 -7.88
C PHE A 267 9.31 -12.03 -7.37
N ASP A 268 10.10 -11.38 -8.24
CA ASP A 268 11.35 -10.75 -7.84
C ASP A 268 11.07 -9.57 -6.92
N VAL A 269 11.59 -9.66 -5.70
CA VAL A 269 11.44 -8.64 -4.67
C VAL A 269 12.75 -7.90 -4.47
N ARG A 270 12.67 -6.59 -4.23
CA ARG A 270 13.77 -5.78 -3.72
C ARG A 270 13.29 -4.97 -2.50
N TRP A 271 14.23 -4.38 -1.80
CA TRP A 271 13.99 -3.73 -0.52
C TRP A 271 14.43 -2.27 -0.54
N CYS A 272 13.97 -1.49 0.43
CA CYS A 272 14.48 -0.13 0.64
C CYS A 272 15.84 -0.19 1.34
N LYS A 273 16.81 0.64 0.93
CA LYS A 273 18.16 0.73 1.53
C LYS A 273 18.15 1.28 2.96
N GLY A 274 17.09 2.01 3.31
CA GLY A 274 16.80 2.56 4.63
C GLY A 274 15.33 2.38 4.95
N THR A 275 14.79 3.19 5.88
CA THR A 275 13.33 3.20 6.06
C THR A 275 12.66 3.86 4.87
N ILE A 276 11.48 3.38 4.48
CA ILE A 276 10.63 3.98 3.44
C ILE A 276 10.26 5.42 3.81
N ALA A 277 10.11 5.71 5.12
CA ALA A 277 9.90 7.05 5.62
C ALA A 277 11.04 8.01 5.25
N GLU A 278 12.29 7.59 5.44
CA GLU A 278 13.49 8.39 5.14
C GLU A 278 13.78 8.45 3.64
N GLU A 279 13.77 7.30 2.97
CA GLU A 279 14.24 7.16 1.60
C GLU A 279 13.19 7.62 0.57
N ILE A 280 11.90 7.62 0.91
CA ILE A 280 10.81 7.93 -0.04
C ILE A 280 9.89 9.05 0.47
N PHE A 281 9.20 8.88 1.60
CA PHE A 281 8.20 9.88 2.03
C PHE A 281 8.81 11.23 2.37
N THR A 282 10.00 11.26 2.96
CA THR A 282 10.72 12.51 3.27
C THR A 282 11.07 13.29 2.01
N PRO A 283 11.80 12.74 1.01
CA PRO A 283 12.08 13.48 -0.24
C PRO A 283 10.80 13.82 -1.00
N TRP A 284 9.77 12.96 -0.97
CA TRP A 284 8.47 13.26 -1.57
C TRP A 284 7.80 14.47 -0.92
N ALA A 285 7.77 14.55 0.42
CA ALA A 285 7.22 15.68 1.15
C ALA A 285 8.02 16.97 0.89
N VAL A 286 9.36 16.88 0.76
CA VAL A 286 10.21 18.02 0.38
C VAL A 286 9.84 18.52 -1.01
N LYS A 287 9.71 17.62 -2.00
CA LYS A 287 9.30 17.98 -3.36
C LYS A 287 7.90 18.60 -3.39
N MET A 288 6.96 18.02 -2.66
CA MET A 288 5.60 18.57 -2.52
C MET A 288 5.65 19.98 -1.95
N ARG A 289 6.41 20.24 -0.88
CA ARG A 289 6.54 21.58 -0.27
C ARG A 289 7.18 22.60 -1.19
N ALA A 290 8.19 22.19 -1.98
CA ALA A 290 8.79 23.05 -2.98
C ALA A 290 7.78 23.46 -4.07
N THR A 291 6.91 22.53 -4.50
CA THR A 291 5.88 22.79 -5.51
C THR A 291 4.65 23.51 -4.94
N GLY A 292 4.26 23.15 -3.71
CA GLY A 292 2.97 23.45 -3.08
C GLY A 292 2.98 24.55 -2.03
N GLY A 293 4.15 24.92 -1.54
CA GLY A 293 4.32 25.73 -0.34
C GLY A 293 4.44 24.88 0.93
N PRO A 294 4.87 25.48 2.05
CA PRO A 294 5.21 24.76 3.28
C PRO A 294 4.03 24.00 3.92
N ASP A 295 2.81 24.47 3.70
CA ASP A 295 1.59 23.92 4.32
C ASP A 295 0.93 22.78 3.53
N VAL A 296 1.49 22.37 2.39
CA VAL A 296 0.92 21.31 1.54
C VAL A 296 0.88 19.93 2.24
N VAL A 297 1.79 19.66 3.18
CA VAL A 297 1.85 18.40 3.95
C VAL A 297 1.94 18.72 5.44
N ARG A 298 0.90 18.36 6.22
CA ARG A 298 0.76 18.71 7.64
C ARG A 298 0.46 17.47 8.50
N GLY A 299 1.46 17.02 9.24
CA GLY A 299 1.28 16.02 10.30
C GLY A 299 0.69 16.60 11.59
N GLY A 300 0.24 15.71 12.49
CA GLY A 300 -0.36 16.04 13.78
C GLY A 300 -1.77 16.64 13.67
N ARG A 301 -2.45 16.41 12.55
CA ARG A 301 -3.77 16.96 12.19
C ARG A 301 -4.78 15.83 12.01
N ARG A 302 -5.42 15.43 13.12
CA ARG A 302 -6.52 14.46 13.07
C ARG A 302 -7.82 15.13 12.62
N GLY A 303 -8.43 14.62 11.54
CA GLY A 303 -9.79 15.00 11.15
C GLY A 303 -10.81 14.60 12.22
N GLN A 304 -11.75 15.48 12.53
CA GLN A 304 -12.82 15.22 13.51
C GLN A 304 -14.19 15.07 12.84
N THR A 305 -14.49 15.96 11.89
CA THR A 305 -15.75 15.98 11.15
C THR A 305 -15.50 16.40 9.70
N VAL A 306 -16.36 15.92 8.80
CA VAL A 306 -16.48 16.39 7.42
C VAL A 306 -17.93 16.82 7.27
N GLU A 307 -18.16 18.10 6.98
CA GLU A 307 -19.49 18.72 6.80
C GLU A 307 -19.74 19.04 5.34
#